data_AF-A0A518H9I7-F1
#
_entry.id   AF-A0A518H9I7-F1
#
_cell.length_a   1.000
_cell.length_b   1.000
_cell.length_c   1.000
_cell.angle_alpha   90.00
_cell.angle_beta   90.00
_cell.angle_gamma   90.00
#
_symmetry.space_group_name_H-M   'P 1'
#
loop_
_entity.id
_entity.type
_entity.pdbx_description
1 polymer ?
#
loop_
_entity_poly.entity_id
_entity_poly.type
_entity_poly.pdbx_seq_one_letter_code
_entity_poly.pdbx_strand_id
1 'polypeptide(L)'
;MVMLPELIATAAALVVAAAELLHARRCRRLARLAFGPAGRPEAWARSAGAARVIGAALLSWGLATLMILPPKVRRAEQVSDDERRHLMIVYDVSPSMRLVDAGPDRGQSRRQRAADVIGSIFKRAPMDQFLVSVVACYTGSKPVVEDTIDMDVVRNIFDELPMDHAFTSGETDLFSGLEEAARIAHPWVPRTASLVLLSDGDTVPASGMPTLPASIDQVLVLGVGDPRNGSFINGGQSRQDAGMLRQIAARLGGTYHDANENHVPSDLVARLTLVPEASPFERLTRREYALMATATGASILSLLPPLLHRAGTRWRPGVPVPDRPVRVPPPRGDPSRSRIGDAVGSGRR
;
A
#
# COMPACT_ATOMS: atom_id res chain seq x y z
N MET A 1 0.26 -28.73 7.15
CA MET A 1 -0.34 -28.65 5.81
C MET A 1 0.37 -27.66 4.85
N VAL A 2 1.60 -27.20 5.15
CA VAL A 2 2.23 -26.06 4.44
C VAL A 2 2.77 -26.42 3.03
N MET A 3 2.98 -27.70 2.74
CA MET A 3 3.66 -28.22 1.53
C MET A 3 2.71 -28.77 0.45
N LEU A 4 1.38 -28.75 0.67
CA LEU A 4 0.43 -29.40 -0.24
C LEU A 4 0.39 -28.74 -1.64
N PRO A 5 0.37 -27.40 -1.78
CA PRO A 5 0.44 -26.74 -3.09
C PRO A 5 1.71 -27.06 -3.87
N GLU A 6 2.85 -27.14 -3.20
CA GLU A 6 4.16 -27.41 -3.81
C GLU A 6 4.21 -28.83 -4.38
N LEU A 7 3.65 -29.80 -3.66
CA LEU A 7 3.52 -31.19 -4.13
C LEU A 7 2.59 -31.30 -5.34
N ILE A 8 1.43 -30.63 -5.31
CA ILE A 8 0.48 -30.62 -6.43
C ILE A 8 1.13 -30.01 -7.67
N ALA A 9 1.83 -28.88 -7.52
CA ALA A 9 2.52 -28.22 -8.62
C ALA A 9 3.61 -29.11 -9.22
N THR A 10 4.40 -29.78 -8.38
CA THR A 10 5.46 -30.70 -8.82
C THR A 10 4.89 -31.90 -9.55
N ALA A 11 3.82 -32.51 -9.02
CA ALA A 11 3.14 -33.63 -9.67
C ALA A 11 2.55 -33.23 -11.04
N ALA A 12 1.90 -32.07 -11.12
CA ALA A 12 1.38 -31.53 -12.38
C ALA A 12 2.51 -31.28 -13.39
N ALA A 13 3.63 -30.69 -12.96
CA ALA A 13 4.79 -30.46 -13.82
C ALA A 13 5.36 -31.77 -14.40
N LEU A 14 5.49 -32.82 -13.57
CA LEU A 14 5.99 -34.13 -14.00
C LEU A 14 5.08 -34.79 -15.04
N VAL A 15 3.76 -34.76 -14.81
CA VAL A 15 2.78 -35.32 -15.74
C VAL A 15 2.80 -34.59 -17.09
N VAL A 16 2.81 -33.25 -17.06
CA VAL A 16 2.87 -32.44 -18.29
C VAL A 16 4.20 -32.61 -18.99
N ALA A 17 5.32 -32.71 -18.27
CA ALA A 17 6.62 -32.98 -18.87
C ALA A 17 6.66 -34.33 -19.58
N ALA A 18 6.09 -35.38 -18.96
CA ALA A 18 5.95 -36.69 -19.60
C ALA A 18 5.09 -36.62 -20.88
N ALA A 19 3.97 -35.90 -20.83
CA ALA A 19 3.11 -35.67 -21.99
C ALA A 19 3.85 -34.93 -23.12
N GLU A 20 4.62 -33.89 -22.79
CA GLU A 20 5.42 -33.12 -23.74
C GLU A 20 6.56 -33.95 -24.34
N LEU A 21 7.19 -34.86 -23.58
CA LEU A 21 8.18 -35.79 -24.12
C LEU A 21 7.56 -36.75 -25.15
N LEU A 22 6.37 -37.28 -24.86
CA LEU A 22 5.63 -38.12 -25.81
C LEU A 22 5.20 -37.32 -27.05
N HIS A 23 4.71 -36.09 -26.86
CA HIS A 23 4.33 -35.19 -27.93
C HIS A 23 5.53 -34.84 -28.82
N ALA A 24 6.67 -34.48 -28.23
CA ALA A 24 7.90 -34.20 -28.95
C ALA A 24 8.39 -35.41 -29.76
N ARG A 25 8.29 -36.64 -29.21
CA ARG A 25 8.60 -37.87 -29.96
C ARG A 25 7.69 -38.05 -31.17
N ARG A 26 6.38 -37.78 -31.04
CA ARG A 26 5.42 -37.85 -32.16
C ARG A 26 5.69 -36.77 -33.20
N CYS A 27 5.88 -35.53 -32.78
CA CYS A 27 6.20 -34.41 -33.68
C CYS A 27 7.50 -34.64 -34.45
N ARG A 28 8.52 -35.27 -33.86
CA ARG A 28 9.76 -35.64 -34.58
C ARG A 28 9.51 -36.63 -35.70
N ARG A 29 8.64 -37.64 -35.50
CA ARG A 29 8.28 -38.61 -36.55
C ARG A 29 7.56 -37.96 -37.72
N LEU A 30 6.72 -36.96 -37.44
CA LEU A 30 5.93 -36.23 -38.43
C LEU A 30 6.59 -34.91 -38.88
N ALA A 31 7.83 -34.66 -38.47
CA ALA A 31 8.45 -33.34 -38.60
C ALA A 31 8.55 -32.87 -40.05
N ARG A 32 8.81 -33.79 -40.99
CA ARG A 32 8.90 -33.47 -42.42
C ARG A 32 7.55 -33.11 -43.05
N LEU A 33 6.45 -33.66 -42.51
CA LEU A 33 5.10 -33.36 -42.97
C LEU A 33 4.60 -32.04 -42.36
N ALA A 34 4.89 -31.82 -41.07
CA ALA A 34 4.43 -30.64 -40.34
C ALA A 34 5.27 -29.37 -40.63
N PHE A 35 6.57 -29.50 -40.84
CA PHE A 35 7.51 -28.37 -40.96
C PHE A 35 8.25 -28.31 -42.31
N GLY A 36 7.84 -29.13 -43.27
CA GLY A 36 8.44 -29.21 -44.61
C GLY A 36 9.77 -29.98 -44.64
N PRO A 37 10.51 -29.93 -45.76
CA PRO A 37 11.69 -30.77 -46.00
C PRO A 37 12.81 -30.61 -44.96
N ALA A 38 12.93 -29.41 -44.39
CA ALA A 38 13.89 -29.11 -43.33
C ALA A 38 13.54 -29.78 -41.99
N GLY A 39 12.26 -30.18 -41.77
CA GLY A 39 11.79 -30.88 -40.59
C GLY A 39 11.97 -30.11 -39.27
N ARG A 40 12.10 -28.78 -39.32
CA ARG A 40 12.44 -27.95 -38.16
C ARG A 40 11.35 -26.91 -37.90
N PRO A 41 10.79 -26.86 -36.68
CA PRO A 41 9.92 -25.75 -36.27
C PRO A 41 10.72 -24.46 -36.09
N GLU A 42 10.02 -23.33 -35.97
CA GLU A 42 10.65 -22.05 -35.62
C GLU A 42 11.42 -22.12 -34.28
N ALA A 43 12.45 -21.28 -34.14
CA ALA A 43 13.36 -21.35 -33.00
C ALA A 43 12.65 -21.19 -31.64
N TRP A 44 11.65 -20.32 -31.56
CA TRP A 44 10.85 -20.08 -30.38
C TRP A 44 9.82 -21.19 -30.12
N ALA A 45 9.29 -21.84 -31.18
CA ALA A 45 8.33 -22.94 -31.04
C ALA A 45 8.95 -24.18 -30.37
N ARG A 46 10.29 -24.27 -30.32
CA ARG A 46 11.01 -25.30 -29.54
C ARG A 46 10.88 -25.12 -28.03
N SER A 47 10.67 -23.90 -27.53
CA SER A 47 10.46 -23.66 -26.10
C SER A 47 9.01 -23.87 -25.65
N ALA A 48 8.09 -24.16 -26.59
CA ALA A 48 6.67 -24.36 -26.29
C ALA A 48 6.41 -25.46 -25.26
N GLY A 49 7.15 -26.58 -25.32
CA GLY A 49 7.00 -27.66 -24.34
C GLY A 49 7.40 -27.23 -22.93
N ALA A 50 8.52 -26.50 -22.79
CA ALA A 50 8.93 -25.95 -21.50
C ALA A 50 7.94 -24.90 -20.98
N ALA A 51 7.42 -24.04 -21.86
CA ALA A 51 6.41 -23.05 -21.51
C ALA A 51 5.12 -23.70 -20.99
N ARG A 52 4.66 -24.82 -21.58
CA ARG A 52 3.48 -25.54 -21.07
C ARG A 52 3.71 -26.17 -19.70
N VAL A 53 4.88 -26.76 -19.47
CA VAL A 53 5.23 -27.32 -18.15
C VAL A 53 5.24 -26.23 -17.10
N ILE A 54 5.88 -25.09 -17.38
CA ILE A 54 5.93 -23.94 -16.46
C ILE A 54 4.52 -23.37 -16.24
N GLY A 55 3.75 -23.18 -17.31
CA GLY A 55 2.39 -22.64 -17.23
C GLY A 55 1.46 -23.53 -16.41
N ALA A 56 1.52 -24.85 -16.60
CA ALA A 56 0.76 -25.81 -15.81
C ALA A 56 1.19 -25.84 -14.34
N ALA A 57 2.48 -25.83 -14.06
CA ALA A 57 3.00 -25.81 -12.69
C ALA A 57 2.56 -24.54 -11.93
N LEU A 58 2.69 -23.36 -12.56
CA LEU A 58 2.27 -22.08 -11.99
C LEU A 58 0.76 -22.02 -11.75
N LEU A 59 -0.02 -22.50 -12.72
CA LEU A 59 -1.48 -22.52 -12.63
C LEU A 59 -1.96 -23.47 -11.52
N SER A 60 -1.41 -24.68 -11.45
CA SER A 60 -1.74 -25.67 -10.41
C SER A 60 -1.33 -25.19 -9.03
N TRP A 61 -0.12 -24.61 -8.88
CA TRP A 61 0.32 -24.04 -7.60
C TRP A 61 -0.59 -22.88 -7.17
N GLY A 62 -0.87 -21.94 -8.08
CA GLY A 62 -1.70 -20.77 -7.79
C GLY A 62 -3.12 -21.17 -7.36
N LEU A 63 -3.78 -22.05 -8.11
CA LEU A 63 -5.13 -22.52 -7.78
C LEU A 63 -5.16 -23.34 -6.48
N ALA A 64 -4.21 -24.26 -6.27
CA ALA A 64 -4.15 -25.05 -5.04
C ALA A 64 -3.89 -24.17 -3.81
N THR A 65 -3.01 -23.16 -3.95
CA THR A 65 -2.75 -22.18 -2.90
C THR A 65 -4.00 -21.36 -2.59
N LEU A 66 -4.70 -20.86 -3.61
CA LEU A 66 -5.95 -20.09 -3.43
C LEU A 66 -7.09 -20.92 -2.84
N MET A 67 -7.16 -22.21 -3.12
CA MET A 67 -8.17 -23.12 -2.59
C MET A 67 -7.97 -23.40 -1.08
N ILE A 68 -6.71 -23.44 -0.62
CA ILE A 68 -6.37 -23.73 0.77
C ILE A 68 -6.36 -22.45 1.62
N LEU A 69 -5.99 -21.32 1.03
CA LEU A 69 -5.99 -20.05 1.76
C LEU A 69 -7.42 -19.67 2.16
N PRO A 70 -7.65 -19.27 3.42
CA PRO A 70 -8.96 -18.77 3.82
C PRO A 70 -9.35 -17.58 2.93
N PRO A 71 -10.61 -17.43 2.51
CA PRO A 71 -11.02 -16.30 1.68
C PRO A 71 -10.78 -14.98 2.42
N LYS A 72 -10.23 -13.95 1.72
CA LYS A 72 -10.19 -12.58 2.26
C LYS A 72 -11.61 -12.03 2.17
N VAL A 73 -12.43 -12.33 3.17
CA VAL A 73 -13.66 -11.56 3.35
C VAL A 73 -13.19 -10.16 3.71
N ARG A 74 -13.57 -9.15 2.94
CA ARG A 74 -13.43 -7.73 3.33
C ARG A 74 -14.42 -7.45 4.47
N ARG A 75 -14.22 -8.12 5.62
CA ARG A 75 -14.57 -7.52 6.90
C ARG A 75 -13.39 -6.64 7.26
N ALA A 76 -13.67 -5.47 7.84
CA ALA A 76 -12.67 -4.74 8.60
C ALA A 76 -12.03 -5.77 9.54
N GLU A 77 -10.84 -6.21 9.17
CA GLU A 77 -10.08 -7.20 9.90
C GLU A 77 -9.90 -6.55 11.27
N GLN A 78 -10.37 -7.19 12.34
CA GLN A 78 -10.11 -6.74 13.70
C GLN A 78 -8.59 -6.74 13.81
N VAL A 79 -8.00 -5.57 13.62
CA VAL A 79 -6.58 -5.33 13.75
C VAL A 79 -6.21 -5.83 15.14
N SER A 80 -5.25 -6.74 15.22
CA SER A 80 -4.77 -7.23 16.52
C SER A 80 -4.36 -6.02 17.36
N ASP A 81 -4.58 -6.06 18.68
CA ASP A 81 -4.36 -4.86 19.51
C ASP A 81 -2.90 -4.34 19.37
N ASP A 82 -1.93 -5.23 19.12
CA ASP A 82 -0.52 -4.91 18.82
C ASP A 82 -0.29 -4.22 17.46
N GLU A 83 -1.22 -4.38 16.51
CA GLU A 83 -1.19 -3.72 15.20
C GLU A 83 -2.05 -2.45 15.15
N ARG A 84 -2.85 -2.19 16.20
CA ARG A 84 -3.69 -0.99 16.26
C ARG A 84 -2.81 0.24 16.43
N ARG A 85 -3.26 1.33 15.82
CA ARG A 85 -2.59 2.61 15.97
C ARG A 85 -3.04 3.29 17.24
N HIS A 86 -2.23 4.22 17.74
CA HIS A 86 -2.57 4.95 18.94
C HIS A 86 -3.09 6.34 18.60
N LEU A 87 -4.17 6.75 19.24
CA LEU A 87 -4.64 8.12 19.26
C LEU A 87 -4.44 8.67 20.67
N MET A 88 -3.43 9.51 20.84
CA MET A 88 -3.15 10.19 22.09
C MET A 88 -3.89 11.52 22.12
N ILE A 89 -4.73 11.75 23.12
CA ILE A 89 -5.47 13.00 23.30
C ILE A 89 -4.98 13.67 24.58
N VAL A 90 -4.44 14.88 24.47
CA VAL A 90 -4.14 15.75 25.60
C VAL A 90 -5.28 16.76 25.71
N TYR A 91 -5.97 16.72 26.84
CA TYR A 91 -7.19 17.48 27.07
C TYR A 91 -7.03 18.47 28.22
N ASP A 92 -7.17 19.76 27.92
CA ASP A 92 -7.23 20.81 28.91
C ASP A 92 -8.54 20.76 29.70
N VAL A 93 -8.43 20.66 31.02
CA VAL A 93 -9.56 20.60 31.95
C VAL A 93 -9.56 21.79 32.91
N SER A 94 -8.84 22.85 32.60
CA SER A 94 -8.75 24.05 33.44
C SER A 94 -10.10 24.76 33.64
N PRO A 95 -10.24 25.61 34.68
CA PRO A 95 -11.46 26.35 34.95
C PRO A 95 -11.98 27.21 33.80
N SER A 96 -11.11 27.75 32.94
CA SER A 96 -11.49 28.54 31.76
C SER A 96 -12.26 27.72 30.74
N MET A 97 -12.09 26.39 30.73
CA MET A 97 -12.85 25.49 29.87
C MET A 97 -14.35 25.44 30.22
N ARG A 98 -14.77 25.98 31.37
CA ARG A 98 -16.19 26.10 31.77
C ARG A 98 -16.85 27.38 31.28
N LEU A 99 -16.08 28.33 30.72
CA LEU A 99 -16.63 29.58 30.21
C LEU A 99 -17.57 29.31 29.04
N VAL A 100 -18.73 29.96 29.08
CA VAL A 100 -19.80 29.83 28.09
C VAL A 100 -19.62 30.90 27.02
N ASP A 101 -18.64 30.70 26.16
CA ASP A 101 -18.30 31.59 25.05
C ASP A 101 -17.92 30.84 23.76
N ALA A 102 -18.20 29.53 23.71
CA ALA A 102 -17.78 28.66 22.63
C ALA A 102 -18.92 28.25 21.69
N GLY A 103 -18.53 27.75 20.51
CA GLY A 103 -19.44 27.25 19.48
C GLY A 103 -19.97 28.36 18.54
N PRO A 104 -20.68 27.98 17.45
CA PRO A 104 -21.19 28.92 16.45
C PRO A 104 -22.10 30.01 17.04
N ASP A 105 -22.92 29.63 18.02
CA ASP A 105 -23.89 30.51 18.68
C ASP A 105 -23.35 31.15 19.98
N ARG A 106 -22.10 30.83 20.38
CA ARG A 106 -21.45 31.29 21.62
C ARG A 106 -22.21 31.00 22.93
N GLY A 107 -23.13 30.05 22.88
CA GLY A 107 -23.95 29.62 24.02
C GLY A 107 -23.44 28.35 24.70
N GLN A 108 -22.30 27.80 24.26
CA GLN A 108 -21.75 26.56 24.79
C GLN A 108 -20.52 26.83 25.65
N SER A 109 -20.28 25.97 26.63
CA SER A 109 -18.98 25.97 27.32
C SER A 109 -17.86 25.50 26.40
N ARG A 110 -16.63 25.99 26.59
CA ARG A 110 -15.45 25.49 25.84
C ARG A 110 -15.28 23.97 25.97
N ARG A 111 -15.61 23.41 27.13
CA ARG A 111 -15.69 21.96 27.41
C ARG A 111 -16.68 21.25 26.50
N GLN A 112 -17.94 21.71 26.47
CA GLN A 112 -18.97 21.14 25.58
C GLN A 112 -18.54 21.22 24.12
N ARG A 113 -17.95 22.35 23.72
CA ARG A 113 -17.43 22.50 22.35
C ARG A 113 -16.28 21.53 22.06
N ALA A 114 -15.37 21.31 23.00
CA ALA A 114 -14.30 20.33 22.84
C ALA A 114 -14.86 18.91 22.66
N ALA A 115 -15.90 18.54 23.43
CA ALA A 115 -16.58 17.26 23.29
C ALA A 115 -17.25 17.10 21.92
N ASP A 116 -17.96 18.13 21.43
CA ASP A 116 -18.54 18.15 20.09
C ASP A 116 -17.49 17.98 18.99
N VAL A 117 -16.34 18.65 19.14
CA VAL A 117 -15.23 18.59 18.19
C VAL A 117 -14.64 17.18 18.14
N ILE A 118 -14.33 16.57 19.29
CA ILE A 118 -13.84 15.19 19.38
C ILE A 118 -14.88 14.20 18.83
N GLY A 119 -16.14 14.34 19.22
CA GLY A 119 -17.24 13.52 18.72
C GLY A 119 -17.37 13.61 17.19
N SER A 120 -17.14 14.78 16.60
CA SER A 120 -17.12 14.95 15.14
C SER A 120 -15.96 14.22 14.47
N ILE A 121 -14.79 14.15 15.11
CA ILE A 121 -13.62 13.42 14.61
C ILE A 121 -13.93 11.92 14.65
N PHE A 122 -14.41 11.41 15.79
CA PHE A 122 -14.70 9.99 15.96
C PHE A 122 -15.81 9.48 15.04
N LYS A 123 -16.80 10.31 14.69
CA LYS A 123 -17.84 9.96 13.72
C LYS A 123 -17.30 9.80 12.28
N ARG A 124 -16.14 10.37 11.98
CA ARG A 124 -15.53 10.40 10.63
C ARG A 124 -14.28 9.54 10.52
N ALA A 125 -13.64 9.22 11.63
CA ALA A 125 -12.46 8.37 11.71
C ALA A 125 -12.85 6.88 11.85
N PRO A 126 -12.12 5.94 11.23
CA PRO A 126 -12.28 4.51 11.47
C PRO A 126 -11.69 4.15 12.84
N MET A 127 -12.44 4.42 13.91
CA MET A 127 -12.00 4.23 15.30
C MET A 127 -11.79 2.76 15.69
N ASP A 128 -12.28 1.82 14.88
CA ASP A 128 -12.03 0.38 15.04
C ASP A 128 -10.55 -0.01 14.92
N GLN A 129 -9.73 0.87 14.33
CA GLN A 129 -8.30 0.66 14.11
C GLN A 129 -7.42 1.38 15.16
N PHE A 130 -8.02 2.09 16.12
CA PHE A 130 -7.30 2.91 17.09
C PHE A 130 -7.47 2.41 18.54
N LEU A 131 -6.38 2.46 19.28
CA LEU A 131 -6.34 2.49 20.75
C LEU A 131 -6.28 3.95 21.18
N VAL A 132 -7.23 4.40 22.00
CA VAL A 132 -7.32 5.79 22.42
C VAL A 132 -6.78 5.93 23.83
N SER A 133 -5.85 6.87 24.01
CA SER A 133 -5.33 7.28 25.31
C SER A 133 -5.72 8.74 25.55
N VAL A 134 -6.17 9.07 26.76
CA VAL A 134 -6.55 10.44 27.14
C VAL A 134 -5.76 10.87 28.37
N VAL A 135 -5.05 11.99 28.25
CA VAL A 135 -4.34 12.66 29.34
C VAL A 135 -5.04 13.98 29.63
N ALA A 136 -5.55 14.15 30.85
CA ALA A 136 -6.10 15.40 31.31
C ALA A 136 -5.01 16.33 31.84
N CYS A 137 -5.15 17.62 31.58
CA CYS A 137 -4.16 18.64 31.89
C CYS A 137 -4.80 19.86 32.57
N TYR A 138 -4.27 20.25 33.72
CA TYR A 138 -4.57 21.53 34.37
C TYR A 138 -3.29 22.03 35.07
N THR A 139 -3.21 22.03 36.41
CA THR A 139 -1.97 22.39 37.15
C THR A 139 -0.86 21.34 37.09
N GLY A 140 -1.14 20.23 36.41
CA GLY A 140 -0.26 19.12 36.11
C GLY A 140 -1.00 18.20 35.14
N SER A 141 -0.55 16.95 35.00
CA SER A 141 -1.13 15.98 34.09
C SER A 141 -1.55 14.69 34.79
N LYS A 142 -2.62 14.07 34.29
CA LYS A 142 -3.11 12.76 34.76
C LYS A 142 -3.58 11.92 33.58
N PRO A 143 -3.09 10.68 33.40
CA PRO A 143 -3.69 9.74 32.46
C PRO A 143 -5.08 9.35 32.98
N VAL A 144 -6.11 9.58 32.15
CA VAL A 144 -7.50 9.25 32.48
C VAL A 144 -7.83 7.85 31.96
N VAL A 145 -7.35 7.54 30.77
CA VAL A 145 -7.45 6.21 30.16
C VAL A 145 -6.23 5.98 29.27
N GLU A 146 -5.72 4.75 29.29
CA GLU A 146 -4.60 4.31 28.45
C GLU A 146 -5.10 3.17 27.56
N ASP A 147 -4.86 3.30 26.25
CA ASP A 147 -5.10 2.31 25.20
C ASP A 147 -6.49 1.63 25.27
N THR A 148 -7.56 2.42 25.36
CA THR A 148 -8.93 1.89 25.32
C THR A 148 -9.46 1.75 23.90
N ILE A 149 -10.25 0.71 23.70
CA ILE A 149 -11.05 0.46 22.49
C ILE A 149 -12.50 0.94 22.65
N ASP A 150 -12.91 1.16 23.90
CA ASP A 150 -14.28 1.51 24.23
C ASP A 150 -14.50 3.01 24.05
N MET A 151 -15.15 3.36 22.94
CA MET A 151 -15.42 4.75 22.60
C MET A 151 -16.48 5.39 23.50
N ASP A 152 -17.31 4.60 24.19
CA ASP A 152 -18.28 5.14 25.12
C ASP A 152 -17.59 5.59 26.42
N VAL A 153 -16.53 4.90 26.85
CA VAL A 153 -15.64 5.39 27.92
C VAL A 153 -15.00 6.72 27.51
N VAL A 154 -14.46 6.81 26.29
CA VAL A 154 -13.83 8.04 25.80
C VAL A 154 -14.85 9.18 25.72
N ARG A 155 -16.05 8.94 25.19
CA ARG A 155 -17.12 9.96 25.12
C ARG A 155 -17.51 10.46 26.51
N ASN A 156 -17.68 9.56 27.47
CA ASN A 156 -18.03 9.91 28.84
C ASN A 156 -16.99 10.82 29.51
N ILE A 157 -15.70 10.66 29.17
CA ILE A 157 -14.63 11.54 29.66
C ILE A 157 -14.83 12.99 29.21
N PHE A 158 -15.28 13.22 27.97
CA PHE A 158 -15.48 14.58 27.44
C PHE A 158 -16.84 15.19 27.83
N ASP A 159 -17.89 14.38 27.95
CA ASP A 159 -19.26 14.87 28.18
C ASP A 159 -19.59 15.05 29.67
N GLU A 160 -19.27 14.07 30.52
CA GLU A 160 -19.88 13.97 31.85
C GLU A 160 -18.89 14.02 33.02
N LEU A 161 -17.58 13.81 32.78
CA LEU A 161 -16.60 13.67 33.86
C LEU A 161 -16.04 15.04 34.32
N PRO A 162 -16.28 15.48 35.58
CA PRO A 162 -15.74 16.73 36.10
C PRO A 162 -14.28 16.56 36.55
N MET A 163 -13.38 16.45 35.57
CA MET A 163 -11.95 16.18 35.81
C MET A 163 -11.22 17.33 36.53
N ASP A 164 -11.72 18.56 36.47
CA ASP A 164 -11.09 19.71 37.12
C ASP A 164 -10.95 19.53 38.64
N HIS A 165 -11.84 18.77 39.27
CA HIS A 165 -11.78 18.45 40.70
C HIS A 165 -10.62 17.52 41.09
N ALA A 166 -10.01 16.83 40.12
CA ALA A 166 -8.88 15.94 40.38
C ALA A 166 -7.55 16.70 40.52
N PHE A 167 -7.54 18.01 40.27
CA PHE A 167 -6.34 18.84 40.24
C PHE A 167 -6.39 19.92 41.33
N THR A 168 -5.20 20.38 41.74
CA THR A 168 -5.08 21.54 42.61
C THR A 168 -5.37 22.82 41.84
N SER A 169 -5.88 23.84 42.52
CA SER A 169 -6.07 25.16 41.91
C SER A 169 -4.74 25.83 41.58
N GLY A 170 -4.64 26.44 40.40
CA GLY A 170 -3.45 27.15 39.93
C GLY A 170 -3.53 27.52 38.46
N GLU A 171 -2.38 27.82 37.85
CA GLU A 171 -2.24 28.09 36.42
C GLU A 171 -2.17 26.78 35.62
N THR A 172 -2.60 26.81 34.36
CA THR A 172 -2.54 25.65 33.49
C THR A 172 -1.11 25.39 33.03
N ASP A 173 -0.68 24.13 33.12
CA ASP A 173 0.60 23.64 32.63
C ASP A 173 0.36 22.62 31.50
N LEU A 174 0.08 23.12 30.30
CA LEU A 174 -0.12 22.26 29.11
C LEU A 174 1.10 21.39 28.78
N PHE A 175 2.31 21.81 29.18
CA PHE A 175 3.52 21.05 28.87
C PHE A 175 3.62 19.79 29.71
N SER A 176 3.16 19.82 30.96
CA SER A 176 3.02 18.59 31.77
C SER A 176 2.13 17.54 31.09
N GLY A 177 1.07 17.96 30.41
CA GLY A 177 0.18 17.07 29.64
C GLY A 177 0.88 16.46 28.43
N LEU A 178 1.67 17.26 27.72
CA LEU A 178 2.47 16.79 26.59
C LEU A 178 3.64 15.88 27.02
N GLU A 179 4.26 16.13 28.16
CA GLU A 179 5.29 15.27 28.76
C GLU A 179 4.73 13.90 29.13
N GLU A 180 3.56 13.88 29.77
CA GLU A 180 2.90 12.63 30.14
C GLU A 180 2.43 11.84 28.92
N ALA A 181 1.89 12.54 27.91
CA ALA A 181 1.59 11.94 26.63
C ALA A 181 2.83 11.34 25.95
N ALA A 182 3.96 12.05 25.98
CA ALA A 182 5.23 11.56 25.46
C ALA A 182 5.74 10.34 26.24
N ARG A 183 5.55 10.30 27.57
CA ARG A 183 5.91 9.16 28.43
C ARG A 183 5.11 7.91 28.06
N ILE A 184 3.79 8.04 27.91
CA ILE A 184 2.90 6.92 27.54
C ILE A 184 3.19 6.47 26.10
N ALA A 185 3.49 7.40 25.20
CA ALA A 185 3.76 7.09 23.80
C ALA A 185 5.17 6.56 23.53
N HIS A 186 6.12 6.73 24.45
CA HIS A 186 7.52 6.31 24.28
C HIS A 186 7.73 4.84 23.86
N PRO A 187 7.05 3.84 24.46
CA PRO A 187 7.24 2.43 24.10
C PRO A 187 6.56 2.03 22.78
N TRP A 188 5.73 2.88 22.18
CA TRP A 188 5.00 2.53 20.97
C TRP A 188 5.91 2.45 19.74
N VAL A 189 5.47 1.69 18.74
CA VAL A 189 6.20 1.54 17.47
C VAL A 189 6.37 2.91 16.79
N PRO A 190 7.53 3.20 16.17
CA PRO A 190 7.73 4.45 15.46
C PRO A 190 6.67 4.72 14.39
N ARG A 191 6.17 5.96 14.36
CA ARG A 191 5.18 6.48 13.42
C ARG A 191 3.84 5.72 13.39
N THR A 192 3.38 5.23 14.54
CA THR A 192 2.08 4.57 14.68
C THR A 192 1.08 5.35 15.54
N ALA A 193 1.46 6.53 16.04
CA ALA A 193 0.60 7.35 16.88
C ALA A 193 0.30 8.72 16.29
N SER A 194 -0.91 9.19 16.56
CA SER A 194 -1.36 10.56 16.29
C SER A 194 -1.65 11.25 17.63
N LEU A 195 -1.20 12.50 17.79
CA LEU A 195 -1.43 13.32 18.97
C LEU A 195 -2.45 14.42 18.66
N VAL A 196 -3.47 14.55 19.51
CA VAL A 196 -4.44 15.65 19.45
C VAL A 196 -4.39 16.42 20.76
N LEU A 197 -4.09 17.72 20.70
CA LEU A 197 -4.13 18.63 21.85
C LEU A 197 -5.39 19.49 21.78
N LEU A 198 -6.21 19.50 22.83
CA LEU A 198 -7.39 20.35 22.95
C LEU A 198 -7.22 21.33 24.12
N SER A 199 -7.21 22.63 23.83
CA SER A 199 -7.05 23.67 24.85
C SER A 199 -7.57 25.02 24.36
N ASP A 200 -7.83 25.94 25.30
CA ASP A 200 -8.04 27.35 25.01
C ASP A 200 -6.72 28.16 24.99
N GLY A 201 -5.63 27.61 25.54
CA GLY A 201 -4.29 28.20 25.51
C GLY A 201 -4.09 29.40 26.43
N ASP A 202 -5.00 29.65 27.37
CA ASP A 202 -5.05 30.91 28.14
C ASP A 202 -3.84 31.13 29.08
N THR A 203 -3.36 30.06 29.72
CA THR A 203 -2.14 30.10 30.55
C THR A 203 -1.22 28.96 30.14
N VAL A 204 -0.12 29.29 29.46
CA VAL A 204 0.90 28.30 29.09
C VAL A 204 2.28 28.86 29.45
N PRO A 205 3.13 28.09 30.14
CA PRO A 205 4.48 28.53 30.48
C PRO A 205 5.30 28.85 29.21
N ALA A 206 6.12 29.90 29.29
CA ALA A 206 6.88 30.42 28.14
C ALA A 206 8.06 29.52 27.69
N SER A 207 8.47 28.54 28.50
CA SER A 207 9.63 27.68 28.29
C SER A 207 9.39 26.25 28.77
N GLY A 208 10.16 25.29 28.25
CA GLY A 208 10.06 23.87 28.65
C GLY A 208 9.24 22.98 27.72
N MET A 209 9.24 23.25 26.41
CA MET A 209 8.49 22.39 25.48
C MET A 209 9.13 20.99 25.38
N PRO A 210 8.35 19.92 25.59
CA PRO A 210 8.86 18.56 25.50
C PRO A 210 9.17 18.15 24.06
N THR A 211 10.11 17.23 23.92
CA THR A 211 10.39 16.54 22.65
C THR A 211 9.45 15.34 22.52
N LEU A 212 8.70 15.26 21.44
CA LEU A 212 7.83 14.11 21.18
C LEU A 212 8.66 12.88 20.80
N PRO A 213 8.26 11.67 21.24
CA PRO A 213 8.89 10.42 20.82
C PRO A 213 8.64 10.12 19.34
N ALA A 214 9.51 9.30 18.74
CA ALA A 214 9.42 8.90 17.32
C ALA A 214 8.15 8.08 16.98
N SER A 215 7.40 7.63 17.98
CA SER A 215 6.10 6.97 17.82
C SER A 215 5.02 7.91 17.31
N ILE A 216 5.07 9.20 17.67
CA ILE A 216 4.09 10.20 17.24
C ILE A 216 4.49 10.76 15.86
N ASP A 217 3.69 10.47 14.83
CA ASP A 217 3.93 10.93 13.45
C ASP A 217 3.19 12.24 13.14
N GLN A 218 1.97 12.39 13.67
CA GLN A 218 1.09 13.51 13.38
C GLN A 218 0.65 14.21 14.66
N VAL A 219 0.62 15.55 14.63
CA VAL A 219 0.16 16.37 15.76
C VAL A 219 -0.89 17.36 15.26
N LEU A 220 -2.07 17.36 15.89
CA LEU A 220 -3.13 18.34 15.66
C LEU A 220 -3.43 19.10 16.95
N VAL A 221 -3.26 20.42 16.93
CA VAL A 221 -3.64 21.31 18.03
C VAL A 221 -4.98 21.95 17.69
N LEU A 222 -5.96 21.75 18.57
CA LEU A 222 -7.32 22.23 18.43
C LEU A 222 -7.59 23.30 19.49
N GLY A 223 -7.84 24.50 19.00
CA GLY A 223 -8.24 25.61 19.85
C GLY A 223 -9.75 25.63 20.08
N VAL A 224 -10.18 25.90 21.33
CA VAL A 224 -11.59 26.15 21.68
C VAL A 224 -11.75 27.44 22.50
N GLY A 225 -12.89 28.12 22.34
CA GLY A 225 -13.16 29.43 22.95
C GLY A 225 -13.07 30.59 21.96
N ASP A 226 -13.62 31.76 22.32
CA ASP A 226 -13.60 32.95 21.46
C ASP A 226 -12.21 33.65 21.53
N PRO A 227 -11.48 33.80 20.40
CA PRO A 227 -10.18 34.48 20.39
C PRO A 227 -10.30 36.01 20.37
N ARG A 228 -11.49 36.55 20.07
CA ARG A 228 -11.74 37.98 19.92
C ARG A 228 -12.31 38.58 21.20
N ASN A 229 -13.28 37.91 21.82
CA ASN A 229 -13.94 38.38 23.03
C ASN A 229 -13.54 37.50 24.22
N GLY A 230 -12.86 38.09 25.20
CA GLY A 230 -12.55 37.38 26.43
C GLY A 230 -13.66 37.50 27.47
N SER A 231 -13.90 36.40 28.18
CA SER A 231 -14.83 36.31 29.31
C SER A 231 -14.07 36.48 30.63
N PHE A 232 -14.70 37.05 31.66
CA PHE A 232 -14.04 37.26 32.95
C PHE A 232 -14.01 35.98 33.79
N ILE A 233 -12.83 35.62 34.29
CA ILE A 233 -12.63 34.54 35.25
C ILE A 233 -11.49 34.90 36.22
N ASN A 234 -11.64 34.57 37.50
CA ASN A 234 -10.60 34.75 38.52
C ASN A 234 -9.96 36.17 38.57
N GLY A 235 -10.74 37.21 38.27
CA GLY A 235 -10.26 38.61 38.28
C GLY A 235 -9.46 39.04 37.03
N GLY A 236 -9.30 38.14 36.04
CA GLY A 236 -8.70 38.41 34.74
C GLY A 236 -9.66 38.18 33.58
N GLN A 237 -9.26 38.62 32.39
CA GLN A 237 -9.99 38.34 31.15
C GLN A 237 -9.36 37.11 30.48
N SER A 238 -10.12 36.02 30.40
CA SER A 238 -9.73 34.77 29.75
C SER A 238 -10.26 34.74 28.33
N ARG A 239 -9.38 34.43 27.37
CA ARG A 239 -9.74 34.26 25.96
C ARG A 239 -8.91 33.14 25.36
N GLN A 240 -9.34 32.65 24.21
CA GLN A 240 -8.52 31.69 23.48
C GLN A 240 -7.22 32.36 22.99
N ASP A 241 -6.05 31.83 23.37
CA ASP A 241 -4.76 32.26 22.82
C ASP A 241 -4.38 31.42 21.59
N ALA A 242 -5.01 31.75 20.46
CA ALA A 242 -4.70 31.12 19.18
C ALA A 242 -3.24 31.34 18.74
N GLY A 243 -2.56 32.39 19.24
CA GLY A 243 -1.16 32.65 18.94
C GLY A 243 -0.25 31.62 19.60
N MET A 244 -0.46 31.39 20.90
CA MET A 244 0.27 30.39 21.68
C MET A 244 0.02 28.98 21.15
N LEU A 245 -1.23 28.61 20.87
CA LEU A 245 -1.56 27.28 20.32
C LEU A 245 -0.93 27.03 18.94
N ARG A 246 -0.85 28.06 18.07
CA ARG A 246 -0.11 27.98 16.80
C ARG A 246 1.39 27.78 17.01
N GLN A 247 1.97 28.46 17.99
CA GLN A 247 3.38 28.29 18.32
C GLN A 247 3.67 26.88 18.85
N ILE A 248 2.78 26.33 19.68
CA ILE A 248 2.86 24.95 20.15
C ILE A 248 2.81 23.98 18.96
N ALA A 249 1.81 24.12 18.09
CA ALA A 249 1.71 23.29 16.89
C ALA A 249 2.99 23.34 16.04
N ALA A 250 3.49 24.54 15.75
CA ALA A 250 4.69 24.72 14.94
C ALA A 250 5.93 24.05 15.55
N ARG A 251 6.12 24.19 16.87
CA ARG A 251 7.26 23.60 17.57
C ARG A 251 7.17 22.07 17.70
N LEU A 252 5.96 21.51 17.77
CA LEU A 252 5.71 20.07 17.74
C LEU A 252 5.71 19.49 16.31
N GLY A 253 5.91 20.31 15.27
CA GLY A 253 5.82 19.89 13.87
C GLY A 253 4.40 19.57 13.40
N GLY A 254 3.38 20.05 14.13
CA GLY A 254 1.97 19.79 13.90
C GLY A 254 1.22 20.90 13.16
N THR A 255 -0.09 20.72 13.07
CA THR A 255 -1.02 21.71 12.50
C THR A 255 -1.91 22.28 13.60
N TYR A 256 -2.17 23.58 13.55
CA TYR A 256 -3.19 24.23 14.39
C TYR A 256 -4.50 24.38 13.61
N HIS A 257 -5.62 24.08 14.27
CA HIS A 257 -6.96 24.38 13.77
C HIS A 257 -7.80 25.04 14.87
N ASP A 258 -8.47 26.13 14.51
CA ASP A 258 -9.44 26.76 15.40
C ASP A 258 -10.78 26.01 15.29
N ALA A 259 -11.07 25.23 16.32
CA ALA A 259 -12.25 24.38 16.37
C ALA A 259 -13.46 25.07 17.01
N ASN A 260 -13.34 26.36 17.39
CA ASN A 260 -14.40 27.04 18.12
C ASN A 260 -15.69 27.21 17.29
N GLU A 261 -15.59 27.79 16.09
CA GLU A 261 -16.76 27.97 15.21
C GLU A 261 -16.89 26.82 14.21
N ASN A 262 -15.77 26.36 13.65
CA ASN A 262 -15.76 25.40 12.56
C ASN A 262 -15.35 24.00 13.02
N HIS A 263 -16.03 22.97 12.50
CA HIS A 263 -15.57 21.60 12.67
C HIS A 263 -14.19 21.40 12.01
N VAL A 264 -13.43 20.43 12.51
CA VAL A 264 -12.17 20.03 11.89
C VAL A 264 -12.43 19.59 10.44
N PRO A 265 -11.75 20.16 9.44
CA PRO A 265 -11.87 19.77 8.05
C PRO A 265 -11.65 18.26 7.83
N SER A 266 -12.38 17.66 6.89
CA SER A 266 -12.31 16.21 6.64
C SER A 266 -10.93 15.76 6.16
N ASP A 267 -10.16 16.63 5.50
CA ASP A 267 -8.78 16.36 5.09
C ASP A 267 -7.82 16.29 6.28
N LEU A 268 -8.00 17.12 7.31
CA LEU A 268 -7.23 17.02 8.56
C LEU A 268 -7.58 15.75 9.34
N VAL A 269 -8.86 15.39 9.41
CA VAL A 269 -9.29 14.10 10.00
C VAL A 269 -8.73 12.93 9.21
N ALA A 270 -8.75 13.01 7.88
CA ALA A 270 -8.15 12.00 7.02
C ALA A 270 -6.64 11.89 7.28
N ARG A 271 -5.92 13.00 7.45
CA ARG A 271 -4.47 12.98 7.78
C ARG A 271 -4.17 12.38 9.14
N LEU A 272 -4.96 12.67 10.16
CA LEU A 272 -4.84 12.04 11.47
C LEU A 272 -5.08 10.53 11.42
N THR A 273 -5.92 10.10 10.48
CA THR A 273 -6.28 8.69 10.27
C THR A 273 -5.49 8.02 9.15
N LEU A 274 -4.65 8.76 8.41
CA LEU A 274 -3.89 8.25 7.28
C LEU A 274 -3.02 7.10 7.78
N VAL A 275 -3.27 5.93 7.20
CA VAL A 275 -2.38 4.79 7.31
C VAL A 275 -1.20 5.10 6.40
N PRO A 276 0.03 5.24 6.91
CA PRO A 276 1.20 5.15 6.05
C PRO A 276 1.15 3.76 5.44
N GLU A 277 0.67 3.66 4.21
CA GLU A 277 0.63 2.42 3.46
C GLU A 277 2.08 1.91 3.37
N ALA A 278 2.39 0.81 4.05
CA ALA A 278 3.65 0.10 3.87
C ALA A 278 3.84 -0.17 2.37
N SER A 279 5.09 -0.14 1.91
CA SER A 279 5.39 -0.13 0.48
C SER A 279 4.69 -1.30 -0.25
N PRO A 280 4.19 -1.12 -1.49
CA PRO A 280 3.42 -2.15 -2.21
C PRO A 280 4.13 -3.51 -2.31
N PHE A 281 5.46 -3.50 -2.25
CA PHE A 281 6.31 -4.69 -2.31
C PHE A 281 6.44 -5.42 -0.96
N GLU A 282 6.37 -4.70 0.17
CA GLU A 282 6.40 -5.31 1.51
C GLU A 282 5.09 -6.02 1.87
N ARG A 283 4.00 -5.71 1.17
CA ARG A 283 2.67 -6.29 1.39
C ARG A 283 2.32 -7.49 0.50
N LEU A 284 3.22 -7.95 -0.38
CA LEU A 284 2.94 -9.11 -1.22
C LEU A 284 2.89 -10.38 -0.35
N THR A 285 1.69 -10.73 0.07
CA THR A 285 1.34 -11.98 0.72
C THR A 285 1.39 -13.14 -0.27
N ARG A 286 1.46 -14.37 0.26
CA ARG A 286 1.37 -15.62 -0.53
C ARG A 286 0.15 -15.63 -1.47
N ARG A 287 -0.93 -14.91 -1.13
CA ARG A 287 -2.12 -14.79 -1.99
C ARG A 287 -1.85 -13.98 -3.25
N GLU A 288 -1.19 -12.82 -3.16
CA GLU A 288 -0.88 -12.03 -4.37
C GLU A 288 0.02 -12.83 -5.31
N TYR A 289 1.02 -13.54 -4.77
CA TYR A 289 1.86 -14.43 -5.58
C TYR A 289 1.06 -15.56 -6.24
N ALA A 290 0.09 -16.15 -5.54
CA ALA A 290 -0.79 -17.18 -6.10
C ALA A 290 -1.70 -16.65 -7.21
N LEU A 291 -2.22 -15.43 -7.07
CA LEU A 291 -3.00 -14.76 -8.12
C LEU A 291 -2.15 -14.45 -9.35
N MET A 292 -0.95 -13.91 -9.15
CA MET A 292 0.00 -13.65 -10.23
C MET A 292 0.37 -14.97 -10.96
N ALA A 293 0.72 -16.02 -10.22
CA ALA A 293 1.04 -17.32 -10.77
C ALA A 293 -0.12 -17.92 -11.58
N THR A 294 -1.35 -17.81 -11.07
CA THR A 294 -2.57 -18.27 -11.76
C THR A 294 -2.78 -17.50 -13.06
N ALA A 295 -2.70 -16.17 -13.03
CA ALA A 295 -2.88 -15.33 -14.20
C ALA A 295 -1.79 -15.59 -15.25
N THR A 296 -0.52 -15.64 -14.86
CA THR A 296 0.60 -15.95 -15.75
C THR A 296 0.49 -17.36 -16.33
N GLY A 297 0.20 -18.37 -15.51
CA GLY A 297 0.06 -19.76 -15.96
C GLY A 297 -1.09 -19.94 -16.97
N ALA A 298 -2.26 -19.36 -16.67
CA ALA A 298 -3.43 -19.38 -17.57
C ALA A 298 -3.15 -18.63 -18.89
N SER A 299 -2.45 -17.50 -18.81
CA SER A 299 -2.08 -16.70 -20.00
C SER A 299 -1.13 -17.46 -20.91
N ILE A 300 -0.12 -18.13 -20.34
CA ILE A 300 0.81 -18.98 -21.11
C ILE A 300 0.05 -20.09 -21.82
N LEU A 301 -0.80 -20.84 -21.10
CA LEU A 301 -1.50 -21.99 -21.68
C LEU A 301 -2.56 -21.59 -22.72
N SER A 302 -3.22 -20.44 -22.56
CA SER A 302 -4.25 -19.96 -23.48
C SER A 302 -3.68 -19.27 -24.73
N LEU A 303 -2.60 -18.49 -24.60
CA LEU A 303 -2.02 -17.74 -25.72
C LEU A 303 -1.05 -18.58 -26.56
N LEU A 304 -0.46 -19.63 -25.99
CA LEU A 304 0.52 -20.45 -26.70
C LEU A 304 -0.06 -21.16 -27.94
N PRO A 305 -1.25 -21.80 -27.92
CA PRO A 305 -1.84 -22.42 -29.12
C PRO A 305 -2.07 -21.45 -30.31
N PRO A 306 -2.73 -20.28 -30.16
CA PRO A 306 -2.92 -19.37 -31.29
C PRO A 306 -1.61 -18.75 -31.79
N LEU A 307 -0.62 -18.53 -30.91
CA LEU A 307 0.71 -18.07 -31.32
C LEU A 307 1.44 -19.14 -32.13
N LEU A 308 1.38 -20.41 -31.71
CA LEU A 308 1.99 -21.50 -32.47
C LEU A 308 1.29 -21.74 -33.81
N HIS A 309 -0.03 -21.54 -33.86
CA HIS A 309 -0.76 -21.63 -35.13
C HIS A 309 -0.33 -20.54 -36.12
N ARG A 310 -0.16 -19.30 -35.66
CA ARG A 310 0.21 -18.17 -36.54
C ARG A 310 1.69 -18.10 -36.89
N ALA A 311 2.57 -18.46 -35.95
CA ALA A 311 4.01 -18.20 -36.05
C ALA A 311 4.89 -19.42 -35.72
N GLY A 312 4.30 -20.61 -35.56
CA GLY A 312 5.05 -21.83 -35.21
C GLY A 312 5.82 -22.42 -36.39
N THR A 313 5.36 -22.18 -37.63
CA THR A 313 5.98 -22.72 -38.84
C THR A 313 5.87 -21.74 -40.00
N ARG A 314 6.96 -21.55 -40.77
CA ARG A 314 6.91 -20.84 -42.06
C ARG A 314 6.43 -21.72 -43.23
N TRP A 315 6.34 -23.02 -43.02
CA TRP A 315 5.92 -23.97 -44.04
C TRP A 315 4.42 -23.87 -44.33
N ARG A 316 4.06 -23.70 -45.60
CA ARG A 316 2.66 -23.71 -46.07
C ARG A 316 2.48 -24.85 -47.07
N PRO A 317 1.86 -25.97 -46.68
CA PRO A 317 1.64 -27.09 -47.60
C PRO A 317 0.73 -26.66 -48.76
N GLY A 318 1.08 -27.05 -49.99
CA GLY A 318 0.28 -26.79 -51.18
C GLY A 318 0.56 -25.47 -51.91
N VAL A 319 1.48 -24.62 -51.41
CA VAL A 319 1.97 -23.47 -52.19
C VAL A 319 3.08 -23.98 -53.13
N PRO A 320 2.93 -23.89 -54.46
CA PRO A 320 3.99 -24.28 -55.38
C PRO A 320 5.22 -23.41 -55.11
N VAL A 321 6.34 -24.07 -54.81
CA VAL A 321 7.64 -23.41 -54.76
C VAL A 321 7.89 -22.89 -56.18
N PRO A 322 8.17 -21.59 -56.38
CA PRO A 322 8.51 -21.10 -57.71
C PRO A 322 9.70 -21.91 -58.21
N ASP A 323 9.57 -22.53 -59.38
CA ASP A 323 10.66 -23.25 -60.03
C ASP A 323 11.87 -22.31 -60.07
N ARG A 324 12.90 -22.63 -59.28
CA ARG A 324 14.19 -21.98 -59.46
C ARG A 324 14.60 -22.33 -60.89
N PRO A 325 14.86 -21.35 -61.77
CA PRO A 325 15.33 -21.67 -63.11
C PRO A 325 16.61 -22.50 -62.94
N VAL A 326 16.55 -23.75 -63.38
CA VAL A 326 17.72 -24.61 -63.46
C VAL A 326 18.72 -23.84 -64.31
N ARG A 327 19.82 -23.37 -63.70
CA ARG A 327 20.95 -22.83 -64.45
C ARG A 327 21.48 -23.97 -65.30
N VAL A 328 21.02 -24.04 -66.55
CA VAL A 328 21.64 -24.89 -67.56
C VAL A 328 23.07 -24.35 -67.71
N PRO A 329 24.12 -25.14 -67.42
CA PRO A 329 25.47 -24.68 -67.66
C PRO A 329 25.64 -24.40 -69.16
N PRO A 330 26.38 -23.35 -69.55
CA PRO A 330 26.57 -23.03 -70.96
C PRO A 330 27.18 -24.23 -71.69
N PRO A 331 26.79 -24.48 -72.95
CA PRO A 331 27.32 -25.60 -73.72
C PRO A 331 28.85 -25.50 -73.74
N ARG A 332 29.53 -26.61 -73.39
CA ARG A 332 30.98 -26.72 -73.54
C ARG A 332 31.32 -26.44 -74.99
N GLY A 333 32.17 -25.44 -75.22
CA GLY A 333 32.68 -25.11 -76.56
C GLY A 333 33.28 -26.35 -77.21
N ASP A 334 32.88 -26.58 -78.45
CA ASP A 334 33.36 -27.66 -79.32
C ASP A 334 34.89 -27.55 -79.49
N PRO A 335 35.69 -28.59 -79.17
CA PRO A 335 37.14 -28.55 -79.31
C PRO A 335 37.65 -28.62 -80.76
N SER A 336 36.77 -28.75 -81.76
CA SER A 336 37.16 -29.08 -83.14
C SER A 336 37.65 -27.90 -84.01
N ARG A 337 37.81 -26.68 -83.46
CA ARG A 337 38.25 -25.49 -84.22
C ARG A 337 39.71 -25.04 -84.03
N SER A 338 40.61 -25.93 -83.58
CA SER A 338 42.01 -25.56 -83.31
C SER A 338 43.10 -26.42 -83.96
N ARG A 339 42.82 -27.18 -85.04
CA ARG A 339 43.88 -27.90 -85.79
C ARG A 339 43.56 -28.13 -87.26
N ILE A 340 43.51 -27.07 -88.07
CA ILE A 340 43.92 -27.17 -89.50
C ILE A 340 44.58 -25.84 -89.85
N GLY A 341 45.91 -25.86 -89.86
CA GLY A 341 46.77 -24.74 -90.18
C GLY A 341 48.15 -25.07 -89.64
N ASP A 342 49.09 -25.30 -90.55
CA ASP A 342 50.54 -25.48 -90.32
C ASP A 342 51.06 -26.93 -90.28
N ALA A 343 51.08 -27.56 -91.46
CA ALA A 343 52.26 -28.26 -91.97
C ALA A 343 51.98 -28.87 -93.36
N VAL A 344 52.32 -28.18 -94.45
CA VAL A 344 52.99 -28.72 -95.66
C VAL A 344 53.48 -27.50 -96.47
N GLY A 345 54.79 -27.25 -96.46
CA GLY A 345 55.44 -26.15 -97.17
C GLY A 345 56.94 -26.42 -97.38
N SER A 346 57.25 -27.51 -98.09
CA SER A 346 58.56 -27.86 -98.66
C SER A 346 58.22 -28.85 -99.78
N GLY A 347 58.52 -28.68 -101.06
CA GLY A 347 59.36 -27.77 -101.82
C GLY A 347 59.68 -28.55 -103.11
N ARG A 348 59.55 -27.96 -104.30
CA ARG A 348 60.13 -28.52 -105.54
C ARG A 348 60.13 -27.49 -106.68
N ARG A 349 61.37 -27.24 -107.13
CA ARG A 349 61.87 -26.93 -108.49
C ARG A 349 61.43 -25.65 -109.17
#